data_AF-A0A432VZG3-F1
#
_entry.id   AF-A0A432VZG3-F1
#
_cell.length_a   1.000
_cell.length_b   1.000
_cell.length_c   1.000
_cell.angle_alpha   90.00
_cell.angle_beta   90.00
_cell.angle_gamma   90.00
#
_symmetry.space_group_name_H-M   'P 1'
#
loop_
_entity.id
_entity.type
_entity.pdbx_description
1 polymer ?
#
loop_
_entity_poly.entity_id
_entity_poly.type
_entity_poly.pdbx_seq_one_letter_code
_entity_poly.pdbx_strand_id
1 'polypeptide(L)'
;MIRAYCCKIDCVAKHNVVDNSYHHGDFKMRTLLSPSRALVFIGTLVLLTLITLMTLTPTMAVQANQLNVTANVDKNPVIAGESLQLTIRADQSLARNALTIPSDLGRLVLRNTSFQQSMSTINGQTQHVTEWRLTLLAREPGRTTIPSFVVADAQTSAIELEVLEPVDTGEAPDYFITLEVDTESPYVQQQVRAQLRLHFAMNPEGGGINFPDVEHLQIEQLGQDQQTQELIDGKRYLIITRNYALTPRRSGELTIPAIYFDGQIRRLPATGFSALGRIEQVSMSTRPISLMVKPRPSNWVGNWLPTPRLTLEEQWEPDNQTFTVGEPITRRITLTAAGLRSEQLPEVSVDYPHGLRVYPDRGQSEQVATRGTQLARIVYATAIVPAAPGEFELPEVRVPWWNTEADRAEVAVLPARTINVIEPPGGLTVPGSIVDPEPVQADPQELQPSLPEQPAEQVERASWWRWLAAAFAGLWLLTCALLVYFWRRTAATKKKTTSNQQIPVHAREPLQNLKQACMKNRASAARKALLVWHHSRTGKVAKGLSDVSRHLSDYEGHESLITAINTLEESLYSANKPDWNEGKVLWSAIQKLHQTGSKKAAQPKLPPLYRV
;
A
#
# COMPACT_ATOMS: atom_id res chain seq x y z
N MET A 1 -28.17 -23.24 -68.90
CA MET A 1 -29.12 -24.35 -69.18
C MET A 1 -29.85 -24.63 -67.87
N ILE A 2 -31.16 -24.50 -67.65
CA ILE A 2 -32.38 -24.28 -68.42
C ILE A 2 -33.34 -23.54 -67.43
N ARG A 3 -33.97 -22.45 -67.91
CA ARG A 3 -35.35 -21.91 -67.69
C ARG A 3 -36.23 -22.46 -66.55
N ALA A 4 -37.23 -21.78 -65.98
CA ALA A 4 -37.82 -20.43 -66.02
C ALA A 4 -39.14 -20.47 -65.18
N TYR A 5 -39.82 -19.32 -65.04
CA TYR A 5 -41.20 -19.04 -64.50
C TYR A 5 -41.27 -18.74 -62.98
N CYS A 6 -41.49 -17.53 -62.45
CA CYS A 6 -42.07 -16.22 -62.85
C CYS A 6 -43.61 -16.06 -62.67
N CYS A 7 -44.00 -14.85 -62.18
CA CYS A 7 -45.32 -14.24 -61.87
C CYS A 7 -45.93 -14.55 -60.48
N LYS A 8 -46.20 -13.63 -59.53
CA LYS A 8 -46.52 -12.18 -59.43
C LYS A 8 -47.95 -11.79 -59.89
N ILE A 9 -48.79 -11.28 -58.97
CA ILE A 9 -49.58 -10.01 -59.01
C ILE A 9 -50.83 -10.02 -58.07
N ASP A 10 -50.81 -9.06 -57.13
CA ASP A 10 -51.79 -8.08 -56.61
C ASP A 10 -53.29 -8.34 -56.27
N CYS A 11 -53.63 -7.82 -55.07
CA CYS A 11 -54.74 -6.95 -54.63
C CYS A 11 -56.20 -7.12 -55.13
N VAL A 12 -57.16 -7.04 -54.19
CA VAL A 12 -58.11 -5.91 -53.97
C VAL A 12 -59.25 -6.30 -53.01
N ALA A 13 -59.70 -5.33 -52.20
CA ALA A 13 -60.71 -5.36 -51.15
C ALA A 13 -62.19 -5.24 -51.63
N LYS A 14 -63.18 -5.57 -50.76
CA LYS A 14 -64.36 -4.72 -50.38
C LYS A 14 -65.46 -5.41 -49.53
N HIS A 15 -65.84 -4.70 -48.45
CA HIS A 15 -67.17 -4.35 -47.87
C HIS A 15 -68.46 -5.21 -47.98
N ASN A 16 -69.16 -5.36 -46.83
CA ASN A 16 -70.57 -4.98 -46.47
C ASN A 16 -71.05 -5.88 -45.30
N VAL A 17 -71.38 -5.42 -44.08
CA VAL A 17 -72.53 -4.63 -43.52
C VAL A 17 -73.92 -5.26 -43.77
N VAL A 18 -74.69 -5.44 -42.67
CA VAL A 18 -76.14 -5.09 -42.44
C VAL A 18 -76.88 -6.14 -41.56
N ASP A 19 -77.30 -5.70 -40.36
CA ASP A 19 -78.62 -5.83 -39.65
C ASP A 19 -79.40 -7.16 -39.52
N ASN A 20 -80.31 -7.42 -38.57
CA ASN A 20 -80.82 -6.78 -37.34
C ASN A 20 -81.91 -7.72 -36.73
N SER A 21 -82.24 -7.49 -35.45
CA SER A 21 -83.59 -7.53 -34.85
C SER A 21 -84.39 -8.83 -34.50
N TYR A 22 -84.62 -8.95 -33.17
CA TYR A 22 -85.88 -9.15 -32.40
C TYR A 22 -86.75 -10.42 -32.52
N HIS A 23 -87.08 -11.02 -31.36
CA HIS A 23 -88.48 -11.16 -30.92
C HIS A 23 -88.65 -11.41 -29.41
N HIS A 24 -89.56 -10.63 -28.81
CA HIS A 24 -90.16 -10.80 -27.47
C HIS A 24 -91.28 -11.86 -27.48
N GLY A 25 -91.48 -12.52 -26.34
CA GLY A 25 -92.68 -13.32 -26.06
C GLY A 25 -92.91 -13.49 -24.56
N ASP A 26 -93.88 -12.75 -24.02
CA ASP A 26 -94.43 -12.88 -22.66
C ASP A 26 -95.29 -14.15 -22.53
N PHE A 27 -95.18 -14.85 -21.40
CA PHE A 27 -96.17 -15.85 -20.97
C PHE A 27 -96.38 -15.79 -19.45
N LYS A 28 -97.57 -15.38 -19.02
CA LYS A 28 -98.06 -15.51 -17.64
C LYS A 28 -98.89 -16.79 -17.51
N MET A 29 -98.61 -17.64 -16.50
CA MET A 29 -99.62 -18.05 -15.50
C MET A 29 -99.08 -19.04 -14.45
N ARG A 30 -99.39 -18.68 -13.19
CA ARG A 30 -99.89 -19.52 -12.08
C ARG A 30 -99.01 -20.64 -11.50
N THR A 31 -98.43 -20.30 -10.35
CA THR A 31 -98.55 -20.95 -9.03
C THR A 31 -98.89 -22.44 -8.99
N LEU A 32 -98.02 -23.23 -8.35
CA LEU A 32 -98.30 -24.04 -7.14
C LEU A 32 -97.03 -24.77 -6.66
N LEU A 33 -96.88 -24.93 -5.34
CA LEU A 33 -96.02 -25.86 -4.56
C LEU A 33 -94.86 -25.27 -3.72
N SER A 34 -95.25 -24.94 -2.48
CA SER A 34 -94.60 -25.18 -1.17
C SER A 34 -93.17 -24.67 -0.83
N PRO A 35 -93.01 -23.89 0.26
CA PRO A 35 -91.71 -23.42 0.76
C PRO A 35 -91.16 -24.39 1.83
N SER A 36 -90.55 -25.51 1.43
CA SER A 36 -89.86 -26.36 2.43
C SER A 36 -88.68 -27.18 1.89
N ARG A 37 -88.27 -26.96 0.63
CA ARG A 37 -87.07 -27.61 0.06
C ARG A 37 -85.99 -26.65 -0.46
N ALA A 38 -86.28 -25.35 -0.50
CA ALA A 38 -85.34 -24.34 -1.03
C ALA A 38 -84.18 -23.99 -0.08
N LEU A 39 -84.38 -24.02 1.25
CA LEU A 39 -83.32 -23.59 2.18
C LEU A 39 -82.15 -24.60 2.30
N VAL A 40 -82.40 -25.90 2.13
CA VAL A 40 -81.36 -26.94 2.26
C VAL A 40 -80.49 -27.05 0.99
N PHE A 41 -81.06 -26.76 -0.18
CA PHE A 41 -80.32 -26.77 -1.46
C PHE A 41 -79.44 -25.54 -1.66
N ILE A 42 -79.81 -24.38 -1.13
CA ILE A 42 -79.00 -23.16 -1.25
C ILE A 42 -77.77 -23.23 -0.33
N GLY A 43 -77.91 -23.78 0.89
CA GLY A 43 -76.79 -23.93 1.83
C GLY A 43 -75.73 -24.93 1.35
N THR A 44 -76.13 -26.02 0.70
CA THR A 44 -75.21 -27.03 0.17
C THR A 44 -74.49 -26.56 -1.09
N LEU A 45 -75.15 -25.79 -1.96
CA LEU A 45 -74.52 -25.22 -3.16
C LEU A 45 -73.52 -24.11 -2.81
N VAL A 46 -73.80 -23.29 -1.79
CA VAL A 46 -72.88 -22.27 -1.26
C VAL A 46 -71.66 -22.91 -0.58
N LEU A 47 -71.84 -24.02 0.15
CA LEU A 47 -70.72 -24.74 0.77
C LEU A 47 -69.82 -25.43 -0.28
N LEU A 48 -70.40 -26.04 -1.32
CA LEU A 48 -69.64 -26.66 -2.42
C LEU A 48 -68.92 -25.63 -3.30
N THR A 49 -69.49 -24.44 -3.49
CA THR A 49 -68.83 -23.33 -4.19
C THR A 49 -67.72 -22.69 -3.34
N LEU A 50 -67.89 -22.61 -2.02
CA LEU A 50 -66.82 -22.15 -1.12
C LEU A 50 -65.65 -23.14 -1.06
N ILE A 51 -65.93 -24.45 -1.06
CA ILE A 51 -64.90 -25.50 -1.02
C ILE A 51 -64.15 -25.57 -2.37
N THR A 52 -64.85 -25.43 -3.50
CA THR A 52 -64.19 -25.40 -4.82
C THR A 52 -63.40 -24.12 -5.06
N LEU A 53 -63.81 -22.98 -4.48
CA LEU A 53 -63.06 -21.72 -4.53
C LEU A 53 -61.85 -21.71 -3.58
N MET A 54 -61.88 -22.50 -2.48
CA MET A 54 -60.71 -22.70 -1.59
C MET A 54 -59.67 -23.68 -2.15
N THR A 55 -60.05 -24.60 -3.05
CA THR A 55 -59.09 -25.50 -3.72
C THR A 55 -58.43 -24.89 -4.96
N LEU A 56 -58.85 -23.70 -5.39
CA LEU A 56 -58.28 -22.98 -6.52
C LEU A 56 -57.29 -21.89 -6.05
N THR A 57 -56.42 -22.22 -5.09
CA THR A 57 -55.25 -21.40 -4.83
C THR A 57 -54.22 -21.68 -5.92
N PRO A 58 -53.82 -20.70 -6.75
CA PRO A 58 -52.77 -20.94 -7.71
C PRO A 58 -51.51 -21.28 -6.91
N THR A 59 -51.00 -22.50 -7.09
CA THR A 59 -49.65 -22.87 -6.66
C THR A 59 -48.70 -21.89 -7.35
N MET A 60 -48.35 -20.84 -6.64
CA MET A 60 -47.23 -19.97 -7.00
C MET A 60 -46.00 -20.87 -6.96
N ALA A 61 -45.61 -21.39 -8.13
CA ALA A 61 -44.33 -22.03 -8.29
C ALA A 61 -43.30 -20.97 -7.90
N VAL A 62 -42.74 -21.10 -6.70
CA VAL A 62 -41.54 -20.38 -6.31
C VAL A 62 -40.48 -20.83 -7.29
N GLN A 63 -40.22 -20.02 -8.32
CA GLN A 63 -39.04 -20.19 -9.15
C GLN A 63 -37.86 -20.00 -8.21
N ALA A 64 -37.26 -21.11 -7.78
CA ALA A 64 -35.98 -21.09 -7.11
C ALA A 64 -35.01 -20.40 -8.08
N ASN A 65 -34.54 -19.22 -7.72
CA ASN A 65 -33.52 -18.51 -8.48
C ASN A 65 -32.20 -19.27 -8.29
N GLN A 66 -32.01 -20.34 -9.06
CA GLN A 66 -30.82 -21.18 -9.00
C GLN A 66 -29.59 -20.35 -9.39
N LEU A 67 -28.51 -20.54 -8.64
CA LEU A 67 -27.24 -19.87 -8.89
C LEU A 67 -26.68 -20.30 -10.25
N ASN A 68 -26.56 -19.36 -11.19
CA ASN A 68 -25.96 -19.64 -12.49
C ASN A 68 -24.47 -19.27 -12.45
N VAL A 69 -23.62 -20.25 -12.76
CA VAL A 69 -22.17 -20.09 -12.75
C VAL A 69 -21.60 -20.53 -14.09
N THR A 70 -20.76 -19.67 -14.67
CA THR A 70 -20.10 -19.91 -15.96
C THR A 70 -18.59 -19.76 -15.79
N ALA A 71 -17.83 -20.48 -16.62
CA ALA A 71 -16.37 -20.36 -16.70
C ALA A 71 -15.98 -20.15 -18.16
N ASN A 72 -15.06 -19.22 -18.42
CA ASN A 72 -14.55 -18.94 -19.76
C ASN A 72 -13.07 -18.58 -19.73
N VAL A 73 -12.35 -18.92 -20.80
CA VAL A 73 -10.94 -18.55 -21.00
C VAL A 73 -10.80 -17.45 -22.04
N ASP A 74 -9.78 -16.62 -21.92
CA ASP A 74 -9.50 -15.54 -22.87
C ASP A 74 -8.80 -16.01 -24.17
N LYS A 75 -8.09 -17.14 -24.10
CA LYS A 75 -7.45 -17.79 -25.26
C LYS A 75 -7.46 -19.32 -25.14
N ASN A 76 -7.66 -19.96 -26.29
CA ASN A 76 -7.54 -21.39 -26.54
C ASN A 76 -7.41 -21.56 -28.06
N PRO A 77 -6.30 -22.08 -28.61
CA PRO A 77 -5.15 -22.67 -27.91
C PRO A 77 -4.27 -21.65 -27.17
N VAL A 78 -3.41 -22.13 -26.25
CA VAL A 78 -2.39 -21.35 -25.52
C VAL A 78 -1.00 -21.92 -25.80
N ILE A 79 0.04 -21.11 -25.81
CA ILE A 79 1.42 -21.59 -26.00
C ILE A 79 2.01 -22.02 -24.65
N ALA A 80 2.77 -23.12 -24.61
CA ALA A 80 3.48 -23.51 -23.40
C ALA A 80 4.44 -22.39 -22.93
N GLY A 81 4.41 -22.08 -21.63
CA GLY A 81 5.10 -20.93 -21.03
C GLY A 81 4.25 -19.65 -20.96
N GLU A 82 3.11 -19.58 -21.66
CA GLU A 82 2.19 -18.44 -21.53
C GLU A 82 1.13 -18.66 -20.44
N SER A 83 0.65 -17.56 -19.89
CA SER A 83 -0.53 -17.54 -19.02
C SER A 83 -1.80 -17.24 -19.81
N LEU A 84 -2.90 -17.85 -19.41
CA LEU A 84 -4.27 -17.53 -19.83
C LEU A 84 -5.10 -17.04 -18.63
N GLN A 85 -6.16 -16.30 -18.92
CA GLN A 85 -7.11 -15.82 -17.92
C GLN A 85 -8.39 -16.67 -17.94
N LEU A 86 -8.62 -17.40 -16.86
CA LEU A 86 -9.89 -18.06 -16.58
C LEU A 86 -10.81 -17.11 -15.81
N THR A 87 -11.97 -16.81 -16.37
CA THR A 87 -13.00 -15.96 -15.75
C THR A 87 -14.19 -16.82 -15.34
N ILE A 88 -14.43 -16.91 -14.03
CA ILE A 88 -15.57 -17.60 -13.44
C ILE A 88 -16.58 -16.53 -13.01
N ARG A 89 -17.81 -16.60 -13.52
CA ARG A 89 -18.86 -15.60 -13.30
C ARG A 89 -20.11 -16.25 -12.71
N ALA A 90 -20.58 -15.71 -11.60
CA ALA A 90 -21.83 -16.04 -10.94
C ALA A 90 -22.81 -14.86 -11.01
N ASP A 91 -24.10 -15.15 -11.17
CA ASP A 91 -25.19 -14.15 -11.29
C ASP A 91 -25.81 -13.71 -9.95
N GLN A 92 -25.10 -13.97 -8.85
CA GLN A 92 -25.48 -13.56 -7.50
C GLN A 92 -24.33 -12.86 -6.77
N SER A 93 -24.65 -12.20 -5.66
CA SER A 93 -23.67 -11.60 -4.76
C SER A 93 -23.08 -12.67 -3.85
N LEU A 94 -21.83 -13.06 -4.08
CA LEU A 94 -21.15 -14.11 -3.31
C LEU A 94 -19.89 -13.57 -2.64
N ALA A 95 -19.53 -14.15 -1.50
CA ALA A 95 -18.26 -13.85 -0.84
C ALA A 95 -17.06 -14.38 -1.65
N ARG A 96 -15.89 -13.75 -1.50
CA ARG A 96 -14.65 -14.16 -2.19
C ARG A 96 -14.33 -15.64 -2.03
N ASN A 97 -14.54 -16.19 -0.84
CA ASN A 97 -14.25 -17.58 -0.48
C ASN A 97 -15.35 -18.58 -0.92
N ALA A 98 -16.37 -18.14 -1.64
CA ALA A 98 -17.38 -19.05 -2.20
C ALA A 98 -16.82 -19.93 -3.34
N LEU A 99 -15.72 -19.51 -3.98
CA LEU A 99 -15.02 -20.31 -4.99
C LEU A 99 -14.06 -21.30 -4.30
N THR A 100 -14.26 -22.59 -4.57
CA THR A 100 -13.31 -23.64 -4.22
C THR A 100 -12.50 -24.00 -5.47
N ILE A 101 -11.17 -23.83 -5.38
CA ILE A 101 -10.23 -24.14 -6.45
C ILE A 101 -9.80 -25.61 -6.28
N PRO A 102 -9.97 -26.46 -7.31
CA PRO A 102 -9.46 -27.83 -7.28
C PRO A 102 -7.95 -27.86 -7.02
N SER A 103 -7.49 -28.84 -6.23
CA SER A 103 -6.06 -29.01 -5.94
C SER A 103 -5.24 -29.41 -7.17
N ASP A 104 -5.89 -30.05 -8.14
CA ASP A 104 -5.31 -30.45 -9.42
C ASP A 104 -5.94 -29.64 -10.54
N LEU A 105 -5.12 -28.93 -11.31
CA LEU A 105 -5.50 -28.15 -12.50
C LEU A 105 -4.89 -28.76 -13.77
N GLY A 106 -4.45 -30.02 -13.71
CA GLY A 106 -3.78 -30.72 -14.80
C GLY A 106 -2.41 -30.10 -15.11
N ARG A 107 -2.20 -29.73 -16.38
CA ARG A 107 -0.95 -29.10 -16.88
C ARG A 107 -0.84 -27.60 -16.56
N LEU A 108 -1.77 -27.07 -15.77
CA LEU A 108 -1.89 -25.65 -15.47
C LEU A 108 -1.50 -25.35 -14.03
N VAL A 109 -0.86 -24.20 -13.82
CA VAL A 109 -0.52 -23.72 -12.48
C VAL A 109 -1.25 -22.41 -12.21
N LEU A 110 -2.01 -22.37 -11.11
CA LEU A 110 -2.63 -21.15 -10.64
C LEU A 110 -1.56 -20.15 -10.18
N ARG A 111 -1.57 -18.97 -10.77
CA ARG A 111 -0.62 -17.89 -10.51
C ARG A 111 -1.21 -16.83 -9.59
N ASN A 112 -2.41 -16.37 -9.92
CA ASN A 112 -3.11 -15.29 -9.21
C ASN A 112 -4.63 -15.50 -9.28
N THR A 113 -5.34 -15.00 -8.28
CA THR A 113 -6.82 -14.98 -8.24
C THR A 113 -7.29 -13.59 -7.84
N SER A 114 -7.98 -12.92 -8.75
CA SER A 114 -8.68 -11.67 -8.47
C SER A 114 -10.19 -11.93 -8.33
N PHE A 115 -10.86 -11.04 -7.60
CA PHE A 115 -12.28 -11.12 -7.27
C PHE A 115 -12.90 -9.74 -7.44
N GLN A 116 -14.00 -9.68 -8.17
CA GLN A 116 -14.75 -8.46 -8.42
C GLN A 116 -16.24 -8.74 -8.30
N GLN A 117 -16.96 -7.83 -7.65
CA GLN A 117 -18.42 -7.87 -7.60
C GLN A 117 -18.98 -6.61 -8.26
N SER A 118 -20.01 -6.76 -9.08
CA SER A 118 -20.73 -5.67 -9.71
C SER A 118 -22.24 -5.82 -9.53
N MET A 119 -22.94 -4.70 -9.56
CA MET A 119 -24.39 -4.64 -9.47
C MET A 119 -24.87 -3.70 -10.57
N SER A 120 -25.75 -4.19 -11.44
CA SER A 120 -26.34 -3.41 -12.52
C SER A 120 -27.86 -3.43 -12.37
N THR A 121 -28.50 -2.29 -12.59
CA THR A 121 -29.96 -2.19 -12.62
C THR A 121 -30.39 -1.91 -14.05
N ILE A 122 -31.01 -2.90 -14.70
CA ILE A 122 -31.54 -2.76 -16.06
C ILE A 122 -33.07 -2.90 -15.97
N ASN A 123 -33.81 -1.91 -16.48
CA ASN A 123 -35.29 -1.89 -16.46
C ASN A 123 -35.91 -2.12 -15.06
N GLY A 124 -35.26 -1.64 -14.00
CA GLY A 124 -35.74 -1.79 -12.62
C GLY A 124 -35.47 -3.15 -11.97
N GLN A 125 -34.89 -4.11 -12.69
CA GLN A 125 -34.40 -5.37 -12.12
C GLN A 125 -32.93 -5.22 -11.72
N THR A 126 -32.62 -5.48 -10.45
CA THR A 126 -31.25 -5.46 -9.94
C THR A 126 -30.60 -6.82 -10.24
N GLN A 127 -29.54 -6.82 -11.04
CA GLN A 127 -28.70 -7.99 -11.31
C GLN A 127 -27.38 -7.84 -10.56
N HIS A 128 -27.03 -8.86 -9.79
CA HIS A 128 -25.73 -8.98 -9.16
C HIS A 128 -24.84 -9.87 -10.00
N VAL A 129 -23.54 -9.54 -10.08
CA VAL A 129 -22.55 -10.37 -10.75
C VAL A 129 -21.33 -10.46 -9.86
N THR A 130 -20.93 -11.67 -9.53
CA THR A 130 -19.65 -11.97 -8.88
C THR A 130 -18.73 -12.62 -9.89
N GLU A 131 -17.50 -12.15 -9.99
CA GLU A 131 -16.52 -12.61 -10.96
C GLU A 131 -15.19 -12.91 -10.26
N TRP A 132 -14.66 -14.12 -10.48
CA TRP A 132 -13.30 -14.50 -10.14
C TRP A 132 -12.49 -14.57 -11.42
N ARG A 133 -11.32 -13.94 -11.46
CA ARG A 133 -10.38 -14.11 -12.58
C ARG A 133 -9.10 -14.76 -12.07
N LEU A 134 -8.84 -15.95 -12.58
CA LEU A 134 -7.68 -16.77 -12.26
C LEU A 134 -6.68 -16.63 -13.41
N THR A 135 -5.42 -16.36 -13.09
CA THR A 135 -4.32 -16.42 -14.06
C THR A 135 -3.70 -17.81 -13.98
N LEU A 136 -3.76 -18.56 -15.08
CA LEU A 136 -3.27 -19.94 -15.16
C LEU A 136 -2.11 -20.01 -16.13
N LEU A 137 -0.96 -20.55 -15.70
CA LEU A 137 0.21 -20.77 -16.55
C LEU A 137 0.17 -22.17 -17.17
N ALA A 138 0.27 -22.26 -18.50
CA ALA A 138 0.40 -23.53 -19.21
C ALA A 138 1.87 -23.97 -19.24
N ARG A 139 2.23 -25.07 -18.56
CA ARG A 139 3.64 -25.48 -18.43
C ARG A 139 4.14 -26.34 -19.57
N GLU A 140 3.33 -27.31 -19.98
CA GLU A 140 3.74 -28.34 -20.92
C GLU A 140 2.79 -28.40 -22.12
N PRO A 141 3.31 -28.59 -23.34
CA PRO A 141 2.49 -28.83 -24.53
C PRO A 141 1.58 -30.05 -24.37
N GLY A 142 0.47 -30.05 -25.11
CA GLY A 142 -0.52 -31.12 -25.13
C GLY A 142 -1.92 -30.65 -24.74
N ARG A 143 -2.87 -31.59 -24.80
CA ARG A 143 -4.25 -31.35 -24.36
C ARG A 143 -4.35 -31.47 -22.84
N THR A 144 -5.09 -30.55 -22.23
CA THR A 144 -5.39 -30.56 -20.80
C THR A 144 -6.81 -30.08 -20.59
N THR A 145 -7.46 -30.56 -19.53
CA THR A 145 -8.80 -30.11 -19.16
C THR A 145 -8.72 -29.22 -17.92
N ILE A 146 -9.29 -28.02 -17.99
CA ILE A 146 -9.57 -27.21 -16.81
C ILE A 146 -10.79 -27.86 -16.12
N PRO A 147 -10.65 -28.36 -14.88
CA PRO A 147 -11.73 -29.05 -14.19
C PRO A 147 -12.90 -28.12 -13.86
N SER A 148 -14.05 -28.70 -13.49
CA SER A 148 -15.16 -27.95 -12.94
C SER A 148 -14.78 -27.29 -11.61
N PHE A 149 -15.15 -26.02 -11.43
CA PHE A 149 -14.98 -25.29 -10.18
C PHE A 149 -16.28 -25.28 -9.40
N VAL A 150 -16.20 -25.44 -8.08
CA VAL A 150 -17.35 -25.32 -7.18
C VAL A 150 -17.47 -23.88 -6.71
N VAL A 151 -18.64 -23.27 -6.89
CA VAL A 151 -18.97 -21.93 -6.46
C VAL A 151 -20.22 -22.00 -5.60
N ALA A 152 -20.07 -21.84 -4.28
CA ALA A 152 -21.10 -22.12 -3.29
C ALA A 152 -21.72 -23.52 -3.48
N ASP A 153 -22.96 -23.61 -3.94
CA ASP A 153 -23.72 -24.83 -4.21
C ASP A 153 -23.80 -25.20 -5.71
N ALA A 154 -23.21 -24.39 -6.59
CA ALA A 154 -23.19 -24.61 -8.04
C ALA A 154 -21.80 -25.02 -8.55
N GLN A 155 -21.74 -25.55 -9.78
CA GLN A 155 -20.50 -25.98 -10.43
C GLN A 155 -20.39 -25.45 -11.86
N THR A 156 -19.18 -25.13 -12.29
CA THR A 156 -18.90 -24.77 -13.68
C THR A 156 -18.75 -26.01 -14.57
N SER A 157 -18.91 -25.85 -15.88
CA SER A 157 -18.46 -26.84 -16.85
C SER A 157 -16.93 -26.92 -16.89
N ALA A 158 -16.39 -28.10 -17.15
CA ALA A 158 -14.98 -28.27 -17.50
C ALA A 158 -14.68 -27.65 -18.88
N ILE A 159 -13.44 -27.19 -19.09
CA ILE A 159 -13.00 -26.56 -20.34
C ILE A 159 -11.82 -27.33 -20.91
N GLU A 160 -11.98 -27.87 -22.12
CA GLU A 160 -10.89 -28.48 -22.88
C GLU A 160 -9.94 -27.41 -23.42
N LEU A 161 -8.64 -27.56 -23.17
CA LEU A 161 -7.60 -26.60 -23.54
C LEU A 161 -6.49 -27.31 -24.33
N GLU A 162 -6.08 -26.71 -25.44
CA GLU A 162 -4.93 -27.16 -26.22
C GLU A 162 -3.72 -26.27 -25.94
N VAL A 163 -2.64 -26.88 -25.45
CA VAL A 163 -1.35 -26.21 -25.23
C VAL A 163 -0.41 -26.54 -26.39
N LEU A 164 -0.02 -25.52 -27.16
CA LEU A 164 0.87 -25.65 -28.30
C LEU A 164 2.34 -25.56 -27.87
N GLU A 165 3.22 -26.17 -28.65
CA GLU A 165 4.66 -25.96 -28.52
C GLU A 165 5.04 -24.53 -28.90
N PRO A 166 6.01 -23.91 -28.21
CA PRO A 166 6.54 -22.62 -28.61
C PRO A 166 7.27 -22.78 -29.96
N VAL A 167 6.90 -21.98 -30.95
CA VAL A 167 7.62 -21.92 -32.23
C VAL A 167 8.80 -20.96 -32.05
N ASP A 168 10.02 -21.48 -32.22
CA ASP A 168 11.21 -20.62 -32.27
C ASP A 168 11.24 -19.88 -33.61
N THR A 169 10.85 -18.62 -33.60
CA THR A 169 10.83 -17.76 -34.78
C THR A 169 12.19 -17.13 -35.08
N GLY A 170 13.19 -17.33 -34.21
CA GLY A 170 14.48 -16.63 -34.27
C GLY A 170 14.39 -15.12 -34.03
N GLU A 171 13.20 -14.60 -33.67
CA GLU A 171 12.98 -13.19 -33.36
C GLU A 171 13.04 -12.95 -31.85
N ALA A 172 13.69 -11.87 -31.42
CA ALA A 172 13.78 -11.54 -29.99
C ALA A 172 12.38 -11.31 -29.38
N PRO A 173 12.06 -11.94 -28.22
CA PRO A 173 10.73 -11.91 -27.64
C PRO A 173 10.36 -10.51 -27.16
N ASP A 174 9.10 -10.10 -27.36
CA ASP A 174 8.63 -8.76 -27.00
C ASP A 174 8.76 -8.43 -25.50
N TYR A 175 8.82 -9.44 -24.65
CA TYR A 175 9.10 -9.29 -23.22
C TYR A 175 9.76 -10.56 -22.68
N PHE A 176 10.65 -10.39 -21.72
CA PHE A 176 11.29 -11.49 -21.01
C PHE A 176 11.88 -11.02 -19.69
N ILE A 177 12.20 -11.97 -18.81
CA ILE A 177 12.81 -11.70 -17.51
C ILE A 177 14.12 -12.45 -17.38
N THR A 178 15.13 -11.78 -16.84
CA THR A 178 16.43 -12.38 -16.53
C THR A 178 16.73 -12.19 -15.04
N LEU A 179 17.39 -13.18 -14.46
CA LEU A 179 17.88 -13.16 -13.09
C LEU A 179 19.35 -13.50 -13.14
N GLU A 180 20.17 -12.59 -12.64
CA GLU A 180 21.61 -12.77 -12.52
C GLU A 180 22.01 -12.70 -11.04
N VAL A 181 22.92 -13.56 -10.60
CA VAL A 181 23.52 -13.51 -9.27
C VAL A 181 25.01 -13.20 -9.39
N ASP A 182 25.58 -12.52 -8.41
CA ASP A 182 27.01 -12.19 -8.40
C ASP A 182 27.91 -13.38 -8.02
N THR A 183 27.38 -14.37 -7.30
CA THR A 183 28.06 -15.63 -7.01
C THR A 183 27.07 -16.79 -6.88
N GLU A 184 27.44 -17.93 -7.46
CA GLU A 184 26.69 -19.20 -7.32
C GLU A 184 27.23 -20.07 -6.18
N SER A 185 28.37 -19.71 -5.58
CA SER A 185 28.99 -20.47 -4.49
C SER A 185 29.27 -19.61 -3.25
N PRO A 186 28.24 -18.99 -2.65
CA PRO A 186 28.41 -18.13 -1.48
C PRO A 186 28.74 -18.94 -0.23
N TYR A 187 29.32 -18.29 0.77
CA TYR A 187 29.34 -18.80 2.13
C TYR A 187 27.97 -18.69 2.81
N VAL A 188 27.71 -19.56 3.79
CA VAL A 188 26.56 -19.40 4.68
C VAL A 188 26.58 -18.02 5.34
N GLN A 189 25.42 -17.34 5.39
CA GLN A 189 25.24 -15.96 5.86
C GLN A 189 25.94 -14.86 5.03
N GLN A 190 26.58 -15.19 3.90
CA GLN A 190 27.04 -14.21 2.92
C GLN A 190 25.84 -13.68 2.12
N GLN A 191 25.79 -12.36 1.87
CA GLN A 191 24.84 -11.80 0.91
C GLN A 191 25.28 -12.11 -0.52
N VAL A 192 24.37 -12.70 -1.29
CA VAL A 192 24.42 -12.78 -2.76
C VAL A 192 23.56 -11.66 -3.32
N ARG A 193 24.12 -10.87 -4.23
CA ARG A 193 23.35 -9.86 -4.97
C ARG A 193 22.66 -10.52 -6.14
N ALA A 194 21.34 -10.48 -6.15
CA ALA A 194 20.52 -10.88 -7.29
C ALA A 194 19.98 -9.66 -8.04
N GLN A 195 20.16 -9.62 -9.35
CA GLN A 195 19.63 -8.61 -10.23
C GLN A 195 18.57 -9.23 -11.14
N LEU A 196 17.32 -8.80 -10.93
CA LEU A 196 16.17 -9.21 -11.72
C LEU A 196 15.85 -8.11 -12.73
N ARG A 197 15.99 -8.39 -14.03
CA ARG A 197 15.74 -7.43 -15.11
C ARG A 197 14.51 -7.85 -15.89
N LEU A 198 13.52 -6.97 -15.96
CA LEU A 198 12.31 -7.15 -16.74
C LEU A 198 12.46 -6.35 -18.03
N HIS A 199 12.46 -7.04 -19.16
CA HIS A 199 12.64 -6.46 -20.48
C HIS A 199 11.27 -6.35 -21.17
N PHE A 200 10.91 -5.15 -21.61
CA PHE A 200 9.70 -4.91 -22.39
C PHE A 200 10.00 -4.11 -23.65
N ALA A 201 9.69 -4.66 -24.83
CA ALA A 201 9.77 -3.94 -26.10
C ALA A 201 8.58 -3.00 -26.34
N MET A 202 7.64 -2.95 -25.39
CA MET A 202 6.43 -2.13 -25.42
C MET A 202 6.14 -1.56 -24.03
N ASN A 203 5.08 -0.74 -23.91
CA ASN A 203 4.78 -0.08 -22.66
C ASN A 203 4.12 -1.05 -21.65
N PRO A 204 4.73 -1.31 -20.49
CA PRO A 204 4.06 -1.99 -19.40
C PRO A 204 3.03 -1.06 -18.74
N GLU A 205 1.86 -1.59 -18.40
CA GLU A 205 0.79 -0.87 -17.68
C GLU A 205 0.84 -1.14 -16.17
N GLY A 206 1.46 -2.26 -15.76
CA GLY A 206 1.62 -2.65 -14.38
C GLY A 206 1.88 -4.15 -14.24
N GLY A 207 2.21 -4.59 -13.03
CA GLY A 207 2.42 -6.00 -12.73
C GLY A 207 3.07 -6.22 -11.39
N GLY A 208 3.06 -7.47 -10.94
CA GLY A 208 3.65 -7.92 -9.69
C GLY A 208 4.70 -9.00 -9.93
N ILE A 209 5.67 -9.08 -9.03
CA ILE A 209 6.61 -10.19 -8.95
C ILE A 209 6.23 -11.02 -7.74
N ASN A 210 6.15 -12.33 -7.92
CA ASN A 210 5.94 -13.26 -6.83
C ASN A 210 7.24 -14.05 -6.62
N PHE A 211 7.97 -13.71 -5.56
CA PHE A 211 9.12 -14.50 -5.13
C PHE A 211 8.61 -15.75 -4.42
N PRO A 212 9.03 -16.96 -4.82
CA PRO A 212 8.69 -18.16 -4.10
C PRO A 212 9.28 -18.11 -2.68
N ASP A 213 8.56 -18.68 -1.72
CA ASP A 213 9.13 -18.94 -0.40
C ASP A 213 10.18 -20.04 -0.53
N VAL A 214 11.43 -19.74 -0.16
CA VAL A 214 12.56 -20.65 -0.29
C VAL A 214 13.10 -20.90 1.12
N GLU A 215 12.98 -22.15 1.57
CA GLU A 215 13.43 -22.53 2.89
C GLU A 215 14.93 -22.23 3.08
N HIS A 216 15.30 -21.74 4.26
CA HIS A 216 16.67 -21.36 4.60
C HIS A 216 17.28 -20.25 3.74
N LEU A 217 16.49 -19.51 2.96
CA LEU A 217 16.94 -18.33 2.22
C LEU A 217 16.19 -17.09 2.69
N GLN A 218 16.94 -16.05 3.06
CA GLN A 218 16.35 -14.74 3.31
C GLN A 218 16.46 -13.88 2.05
N ILE A 219 15.35 -13.26 1.65
CA ILE A 219 15.25 -12.44 0.45
C ILE A 219 14.80 -11.03 0.86
N GLU A 220 15.54 -10.01 0.44
CA GLU A 220 15.24 -8.60 0.72
C GLU A 220 15.46 -7.75 -0.52
N GLN A 221 14.51 -6.87 -0.87
CA GLN A 221 14.68 -5.95 -2.00
C GLN A 221 15.63 -4.80 -1.59
N LEU A 222 16.60 -4.52 -2.45
CA LEU A 222 17.59 -3.47 -2.25
C LEU A 222 17.24 -2.23 -3.07
N GLY A 223 16.75 -1.20 -2.38
CA GLY A 223 16.43 0.10 -2.97
C GLY A 223 15.17 0.08 -3.85
N GLN A 224 15.07 1.07 -4.74
CA GLN A 224 13.94 1.23 -5.66
C GLN A 224 14.27 0.68 -7.05
N ASP A 225 13.24 0.40 -7.84
CA ASP A 225 13.35 -0.03 -9.23
C ASP A 225 14.13 1.01 -10.06
N GLN A 226 15.05 0.54 -10.90
CA GLN A 226 15.80 1.37 -11.84
C GLN A 226 15.30 1.10 -13.26
N GLN A 227 15.12 2.15 -14.06
CA GLN A 227 14.63 2.02 -15.43
C GLN A 227 15.69 2.52 -16.43
N THR A 228 16.02 1.67 -17.40
CA THR A 228 16.92 2.01 -18.51
C THR A 228 16.27 1.64 -19.84
N GLN A 229 16.80 2.17 -20.94
CA GLN A 229 16.40 1.77 -22.28
C GLN A 229 17.62 1.29 -23.06
N GLU A 230 17.56 0.07 -23.58
CA GLU A 230 18.68 -0.59 -24.27
C GLU A 230 18.21 -1.16 -25.62
N LEU A 231 19.13 -1.26 -26.57
CA LEU A 231 18.88 -1.90 -27.87
C LEU A 231 19.49 -3.31 -27.82
N ILE A 232 18.65 -4.34 -27.90
CA ILE A 232 19.05 -5.75 -27.84
C ILE A 232 18.56 -6.41 -29.12
N ASP A 233 19.46 -6.98 -29.92
CA ASP A 233 19.15 -7.64 -31.21
C ASP A 233 18.28 -6.79 -32.14
N GLY A 234 18.57 -5.48 -32.21
CA GLY A 234 17.82 -4.53 -33.04
C GLY A 234 16.45 -4.11 -32.51
N LYS A 235 15.99 -4.67 -31.38
CA LYS A 235 14.73 -4.31 -30.71
C LYS A 235 15.01 -3.44 -29.47
N ARG A 236 14.26 -2.35 -29.30
CA ARG A 236 14.41 -1.42 -28.16
C ARG A 236 13.62 -1.94 -26.97
N TYR A 237 14.27 -2.13 -25.83
CA TYR A 237 13.62 -2.55 -24.59
C TYR A 237 13.66 -1.44 -23.54
N LEU A 238 12.54 -1.22 -22.85
CA LEU A 238 12.52 -0.68 -21.50
C LEU A 238 12.92 -1.80 -20.54
N ILE A 239 13.94 -1.54 -19.73
CA ILE A 239 14.46 -2.51 -18.76
C ILE A 239 14.19 -1.97 -17.37
N ILE A 240 13.38 -2.71 -16.60
CA ILE A 240 13.13 -2.43 -15.19
C ILE A 240 14.01 -3.37 -14.38
N THR A 241 14.98 -2.81 -13.65
CA THR A 241 15.95 -3.54 -12.84
C THR A 241 15.57 -3.47 -11.38
N ARG A 242 15.47 -4.63 -10.74
CA ARG A 242 15.27 -4.79 -9.30
C ARG A 242 16.43 -5.56 -8.69
N ASN A 243 17.01 -5.01 -7.64
CA ASN A 243 18.10 -5.67 -6.93
C ASN A 243 17.58 -6.31 -5.64
N TYR A 244 18.09 -7.49 -5.32
CA TYR A 244 17.74 -8.25 -4.12
C TYR A 244 19.01 -8.73 -3.41
N ALA A 245 18.97 -8.73 -2.08
CA ALA A 245 19.91 -9.44 -1.22
C ALA A 245 19.33 -10.82 -0.93
N LEU A 246 20.07 -11.86 -1.34
CA LEU A 246 19.78 -13.25 -1.00
C LEU A 246 20.80 -13.71 0.04
N THR A 247 20.34 -14.08 1.23
CA THR A 247 21.23 -14.52 2.33
C THR A 247 20.91 -15.96 2.73
N PRO A 248 21.73 -16.94 2.31
CA PRO A 248 21.55 -18.33 2.72
C PRO A 248 21.80 -18.53 4.21
N ARG A 249 20.91 -19.26 4.89
CA ARG A 249 20.99 -19.55 6.33
C ARG A 249 21.62 -20.91 6.64
N ARG A 250 21.79 -21.76 5.63
CA ARG A 250 22.36 -23.11 5.74
C ARG A 250 23.32 -23.39 4.58
N SER A 251 24.37 -24.15 4.87
CA SER A 251 25.29 -24.68 3.85
C SER A 251 24.72 -25.90 3.12
N GLY A 252 25.15 -26.12 1.89
CA GLY A 252 24.68 -27.18 1.00
C GLY A 252 24.11 -26.63 -0.30
N GLU A 253 23.51 -27.51 -1.10
CA GLU A 253 22.80 -27.12 -2.31
C GLU A 253 21.50 -26.41 -1.95
N LEU A 254 21.28 -25.24 -2.56
CA LEU A 254 20.09 -24.43 -2.37
C LEU A 254 19.55 -24.01 -3.74
N THR A 255 18.38 -24.51 -4.11
CA THR A 255 17.74 -24.16 -5.38
C THR A 255 16.71 -23.04 -5.19
N ILE A 256 16.89 -21.95 -5.91
CA ILE A 256 15.93 -20.87 -6.08
C ILE A 256 15.05 -21.25 -7.27
N PRO A 257 13.75 -21.52 -7.06
CA PRO A 257 12.87 -21.86 -8.17
C PRO A 257 12.64 -20.65 -9.09
N ALA A 258 12.09 -20.91 -10.27
CA ALA A 258 11.72 -19.87 -11.21
C ALA A 258 10.89 -18.76 -10.54
N ILE A 259 11.35 -17.51 -10.67
CA ILE A 259 10.62 -16.33 -10.23
C ILE A 259 9.70 -15.93 -11.36
N TYR A 260 8.48 -15.53 -11.01
CA TYR A 260 7.48 -15.16 -11.98
C TYR A 260 7.07 -13.70 -11.84
N PHE A 261 6.89 -13.05 -12.98
CA PHE A 261 6.23 -11.77 -13.10
C PHE A 261 4.90 -11.98 -13.82
N ASP A 262 3.84 -11.40 -13.26
CA ASP A 262 2.50 -11.39 -13.83
C ASP A 262 2.06 -9.92 -13.97
N GLY A 263 1.74 -9.49 -15.19
CA GLY A 263 1.47 -8.08 -15.47
C GLY A 263 0.67 -7.83 -16.74
N GLN A 264 0.60 -6.55 -17.11
CA GLN A 264 -0.17 -6.06 -18.25
C GLN A 264 0.71 -5.19 -19.15
N ILE A 265 0.55 -5.38 -20.45
CA ILE A 265 1.19 -4.57 -21.49
C ILE A 265 0.12 -3.93 -22.37
N ARG A 266 0.45 -2.79 -22.98
CA ARG A 266 -0.37 -2.19 -24.03
C ARG A 266 0.26 -2.45 -25.40
N ARG A 267 -0.37 -3.32 -26.19
CA ARG A 267 0.00 -3.51 -27.59
C ARG A 267 -0.72 -2.48 -28.45
N LEU A 268 0.05 -1.63 -29.13
CA LEU A 268 -0.50 -0.71 -30.12
C LEU A 268 -0.67 -1.46 -31.46
N PRO A 269 -1.75 -1.21 -32.22
CA PRO A 269 -1.90 -1.78 -33.56
C PRO A 269 -0.77 -1.31 -34.47
N ALA A 270 -0.16 -2.24 -35.23
CA ALA A 270 0.86 -1.90 -36.22
C ALA A 270 0.31 -1.01 -37.36
N THR A 271 -0.98 -1.16 -37.68
CA THR A 271 -1.70 -0.38 -38.70
C THR A 271 -3.13 -0.10 -38.24
N GLY A 272 -3.49 1.17 -38.03
CA GLY A 272 -4.87 1.58 -37.77
C GLY A 272 -5.04 2.86 -36.91
N PHE A 273 -6.12 3.61 -37.17
CA PHE A 273 -6.48 4.89 -36.52
C PHE A 273 -6.95 4.78 -35.05
N SER A 274 -6.93 3.59 -34.44
CA SER A 274 -7.35 3.41 -33.04
C SER A 274 -6.18 3.66 -32.09
N ALA A 275 -6.05 4.90 -31.62
CA ALA A 275 -4.99 5.33 -30.70
C ALA A 275 -5.07 4.73 -29.28
N LEU A 276 -6.05 3.86 -29.00
CA LEU A 276 -6.31 3.35 -27.64
C LEU A 276 -5.55 2.08 -27.27
N GLY A 277 -4.99 1.32 -28.22
CA GLY A 277 -4.26 0.07 -27.94
C GLY A 277 -5.09 -1.02 -27.24
N ARG A 278 -4.59 -2.25 -27.20
CA ARG A 278 -5.20 -3.35 -26.44
C ARG A 278 -4.34 -3.67 -25.22
N ILE A 279 -4.99 -3.84 -24.06
CA ILE A 279 -4.32 -4.36 -22.86
C ILE A 279 -4.30 -5.88 -22.94
N GLU A 280 -3.13 -6.47 -22.73
CA GLU A 280 -2.89 -7.92 -22.75
C GLU A 280 -2.20 -8.33 -21.44
N GLN A 281 -2.63 -9.44 -20.84
CA GLN A 281 -1.94 -10.03 -19.70
C GLN A 281 -0.69 -10.74 -20.20
N VAL A 282 0.42 -10.52 -19.51
CA VAL A 282 1.69 -11.19 -19.77
C VAL A 282 2.19 -11.86 -18.51
N SER A 283 2.83 -13.01 -18.69
CA SER A 283 3.54 -13.70 -17.64
C SER A 283 4.91 -14.06 -18.17
N MET A 284 5.93 -13.89 -17.34
CA MET A 284 7.29 -14.28 -17.66
C MET A 284 7.94 -14.91 -16.45
N SER A 285 8.88 -15.81 -16.69
CA SER A 285 9.54 -16.55 -15.63
C SER A 285 11.04 -16.63 -15.85
N THR A 286 11.79 -16.58 -14.76
CA THR A 286 13.24 -16.82 -14.78
C THR A 286 13.50 -18.32 -14.89
N ARG A 287 14.74 -18.69 -15.22
CA ARG A 287 15.20 -20.06 -14.95
C ARG A 287 15.44 -20.23 -13.44
N PRO A 288 15.29 -21.46 -12.89
CA PRO A 288 15.77 -21.76 -11.55
C PRO A 288 17.29 -21.53 -11.46
N ILE A 289 17.76 -21.07 -10.30
CA ILE A 289 19.20 -20.91 -10.01
C ILE A 289 19.55 -21.83 -8.86
N SER A 290 20.68 -22.52 -8.95
CA SER A 290 21.19 -23.36 -7.85
C SER A 290 22.42 -22.71 -7.25
N LEU A 291 22.44 -22.56 -5.93
CA LEU A 291 23.56 -22.04 -5.16
C LEU A 291 24.23 -23.18 -4.39
N MET A 292 25.55 -23.29 -4.51
CA MET A 292 26.38 -24.21 -3.74
C MET A 292 26.93 -23.50 -2.50
N VAL A 293 26.15 -23.50 -1.42
CA VAL A 293 26.46 -22.71 -0.23
C VAL A 293 27.57 -23.38 0.58
N LYS A 294 28.74 -22.73 0.62
CA LYS A 294 29.92 -23.16 1.38
C LYS A 294 29.66 -23.05 2.90
N PRO A 295 30.08 -24.04 3.70
CA PRO A 295 30.02 -23.93 5.16
C PRO A 295 31.02 -22.91 5.69
N ARG A 296 30.78 -22.43 6.91
CA ARG A 296 31.80 -21.71 7.68
C ARG A 296 33.03 -22.63 7.85
N PRO A 297 34.26 -22.16 7.58
CA PRO A 297 35.48 -22.93 7.82
C PRO A 297 35.54 -23.48 9.24
N SER A 298 35.92 -24.75 9.39
CA SER A 298 35.90 -25.45 10.68
C SER A 298 36.87 -24.89 11.71
N ASN A 299 37.92 -24.22 11.26
CA ASN A 299 38.93 -23.55 12.08
C ASN A 299 38.57 -22.10 12.45
N TRP A 300 37.41 -21.58 12.03
CA TRP A 300 37.00 -20.21 12.32
C TRP A 300 36.58 -20.06 13.80
N VAL A 301 37.13 -19.05 14.46
CA VAL A 301 36.81 -18.69 15.85
C VAL A 301 36.40 -17.22 15.90
N GLY A 302 35.35 -16.92 16.67
CA GLY A 302 34.80 -15.58 16.82
C GLY A 302 33.60 -15.29 15.91
N ASN A 303 33.30 -14.00 15.74
CA ASN A 303 32.16 -13.55 14.95
C ASN A 303 32.32 -13.96 13.47
N TRP A 304 31.26 -14.51 12.88
CA TRP A 304 31.27 -14.92 11.48
C TRP A 304 30.83 -13.75 10.61
N LEU A 305 31.81 -13.11 9.95
CA LEU A 305 31.61 -11.93 9.13
C LEU A 305 32.04 -12.23 7.67
N PRO A 306 31.23 -12.97 6.89
CA PRO A 306 31.52 -13.26 5.50
C PRO A 306 31.19 -12.05 4.62
N THR A 307 32.20 -11.24 4.31
CA THR A 307 32.02 -10.00 3.55
C THR A 307 33.13 -9.85 2.51
N PRO A 308 32.89 -9.19 1.36
CA PRO A 308 33.96 -8.83 0.44
C PRO A 308 34.85 -7.71 0.98
N ARG A 309 34.33 -6.88 1.90
CA ARG A 309 35.07 -5.73 2.41
C ARG A 309 34.59 -5.31 3.80
N LEU A 310 35.53 -5.21 4.71
CA LEU A 310 35.34 -4.66 6.05
C LEU A 310 36.41 -3.60 6.33
N THR A 311 35.99 -2.41 6.75
CA THR A 311 36.89 -1.32 7.15
C THR A 311 36.63 -0.92 8.59
N LEU A 312 37.72 -0.58 9.27
CA LEU A 312 37.72 -0.09 10.64
C LEU A 312 38.49 1.23 10.63
N GLU A 313 37.81 2.32 10.98
CA GLU A 313 38.32 3.68 10.90
C GLU A 313 38.18 4.37 12.25
N GLU A 314 39.07 5.31 12.55
CA GLU A 314 39.00 6.13 13.76
C GLU A 314 39.00 7.63 13.47
N GLN A 315 38.31 8.39 14.30
CA GLN A 315 38.28 9.85 14.29
C GLN A 315 38.36 10.38 15.73
N TRP A 316 39.02 11.53 15.90
CA TRP A 316 39.26 12.16 17.19
C TRP A 316 38.78 13.61 17.17
N GLU A 317 38.14 14.02 18.26
CA GLU A 317 37.67 15.39 18.48
C GLU A 317 38.12 15.84 19.88
N PRO A 318 39.08 16.79 20.00
CA PRO A 318 39.83 17.43 18.93
C PRO A 318 40.84 16.48 18.25
N ASP A 319 41.14 16.72 16.97
CA ASP A 319 42.11 15.93 16.20
C ASP A 319 43.55 16.35 16.52
N ASN A 320 44.01 15.99 17.72
CA ASN A 320 45.33 16.28 18.24
C ASN A 320 46.04 15.00 18.71
N GLN A 321 47.35 15.10 18.96
CA GLN A 321 48.13 14.05 19.64
C GLN A 321 48.46 14.42 21.10
N THR A 322 48.32 15.71 21.43
CA THR A 322 48.53 16.24 22.77
C THR A 322 47.20 16.75 23.33
N PHE A 323 46.88 16.35 24.54
CA PHE A 323 45.67 16.71 25.25
C PHE A 323 45.99 17.24 26.65
N THR A 324 45.02 17.85 27.31
CA THR A 324 45.19 18.41 28.66
C THR A 324 44.45 17.55 29.68
N VAL A 325 45.01 17.42 30.89
CA VAL A 325 44.30 16.77 32.00
C VAL A 325 42.94 17.46 32.24
N GLY A 326 41.88 16.65 32.36
CA GLY A 326 40.52 17.11 32.62
C GLY A 326 39.73 17.56 31.39
N GLU A 327 40.36 17.73 30.23
CA GLU A 327 39.65 18.07 28.98
C GLU A 327 39.07 16.80 28.33
N PRO A 328 37.78 16.78 27.97
CA PRO A 328 37.17 15.61 27.34
C PRO A 328 37.61 15.48 25.88
N ILE A 329 37.90 14.25 25.48
CA ILE A 329 38.29 13.84 24.14
C ILE A 329 37.22 12.88 23.62
N THR A 330 36.68 13.10 22.44
CA THR A 330 35.76 12.15 21.81
C THR A 330 36.52 11.33 20.78
N ARG A 331 36.56 10.01 20.98
CA ARG A 331 37.06 9.03 20.00
C ARG A 331 35.88 8.33 19.34
N ARG A 332 35.80 8.36 18.02
CA ARG A 332 34.80 7.63 17.23
C ARG A 332 35.48 6.51 16.47
N ILE A 333 35.05 5.26 16.70
CA ILE A 333 35.46 4.09 15.93
C ILE A 333 34.31 3.71 15.00
N THR A 334 34.56 3.69 13.70
CA THR A 334 33.57 3.34 12.68
C THR A 334 33.93 2.00 12.06
N LEU A 335 33.04 1.01 12.21
CA LEU A 335 33.13 -0.28 11.56
C LEU A 335 32.13 -0.31 10.39
N THR A 336 32.64 -0.49 9.17
CA THR A 336 31.81 -0.57 7.95
C THR A 336 32.04 -1.91 7.26
N ALA A 337 30.96 -2.60 6.88
CA ALA A 337 31.04 -3.85 6.13
C ALA A 337 30.05 -3.88 4.95
N ALA A 338 30.47 -4.48 3.84
CA ALA A 338 29.63 -4.70 2.67
C ALA A 338 28.91 -6.06 2.73
N GLY A 339 27.66 -6.12 2.28
CA GLY A 339 26.88 -7.36 2.24
C GLY A 339 26.54 -7.96 3.61
N LEU A 340 26.68 -7.18 4.70
CA LEU A 340 26.27 -7.58 6.05
C LEU A 340 25.13 -6.69 6.55
N ARG A 341 24.36 -7.22 7.49
CA ARG A 341 23.40 -6.46 8.28
C ARG A 341 24.08 -5.87 9.51
N SER A 342 23.58 -4.74 10.00
CA SER A 342 24.12 -4.09 11.19
C SER A 342 24.08 -5.00 12.42
N GLU A 343 23.10 -5.90 12.53
CA GLU A 343 23.00 -6.87 13.63
C GLU A 343 24.06 -7.97 13.58
N GLN A 344 24.74 -8.15 12.44
CA GLN A 344 25.86 -9.08 12.32
C GLN A 344 27.17 -8.45 12.78
N LEU A 345 27.27 -7.13 12.86
CA LEU A 345 28.50 -6.45 13.25
C LEU A 345 28.75 -6.63 14.76
N PRO A 346 29.99 -6.97 15.16
CA PRO A 346 30.33 -7.18 16.55
C PRO A 346 30.44 -5.85 17.30
N GLU A 347 30.23 -5.91 18.62
CA GLU A 347 30.61 -4.82 19.49
C GLU A 347 32.14 -4.67 19.55
N VAL A 348 32.62 -3.43 19.44
CA VAL A 348 34.06 -3.11 19.49
C VAL A 348 34.36 -2.49 20.85
N SER A 349 34.91 -3.30 21.77
CA SER A 349 35.40 -2.85 23.07
C SER A 349 36.91 -2.63 23.04
N VAL A 350 37.39 -1.57 23.70
CA VAL A 350 38.81 -1.24 23.81
C VAL A 350 39.19 -1.15 25.29
N ASP A 351 40.28 -1.80 25.66
CA ASP A 351 40.83 -1.75 27.01
C ASP A 351 41.71 -0.50 27.16
N TYR A 352 41.17 0.55 27.77
CA TYR A 352 41.92 1.79 27.96
C TYR A 352 42.85 1.71 29.18
N PRO A 353 44.05 2.31 29.12
CA PRO A 353 45.00 2.30 30.23
C PRO A 353 44.46 3.08 31.45
N HIS A 354 44.98 2.72 32.63
CA HIS A 354 44.71 3.47 33.86
C HIS A 354 45.12 4.93 33.70
N GLY A 355 44.33 5.85 34.28
CA GLY A 355 44.53 7.29 34.12
C GLY A 355 43.63 7.93 33.05
N LEU A 356 42.93 7.13 32.24
CA LEU A 356 41.86 7.60 31.36
C LEU A 356 40.49 7.19 31.91
N ARG A 357 39.60 8.16 32.15
CA ARG A 357 38.20 7.88 32.49
C ARG A 357 37.39 7.79 31.21
N VAL A 358 36.69 6.68 31.00
CA VAL A 358 36.07 6.35 29.72
C VAL A 358 34.56 6.20 29.88
N TYR A 359 33.81 6.85 28.99
CA TYR A 359 32.36 6.81 28.94
C TYR A 359 31.94 6.42 27.51
N PRO A 360 31.76 5.12 27.24
CA PRO A 360 31.31 4.65 25.93
C PRO A 360 29.83 4.98 25.73
N ASP A 361 29.47 5.45 24.55
CA ASP A 361 28.08 5.54 24.09
C ASP A 361 27.66 4.22 23.42
N ARG A 362 26.34 4.04 23.25
CA ARG A 362 25.81 2.93 22.46
C ARG A 362 26.19 3.10 21.00
N GLY A 363 26.56 1.98 20.35
CA GLY A 363 26.83 1.96 18.92
C GLY A 363 25.63 2.47 18.11
N GLN A 364 25.86 3.46 17.25
CA GLN A 364 24.84 3.97 16.32
C GLN A 364 24.96 3.20 15.01
N SER A 365 23.96 2.39 14.69
CA SER A 365 23.93 1.56 13.49
C SER A 365 23.18 2.22 12.35
N GLU A 366 23.73 2.16 11.16
CA GLU A 366 23.11 2.60 9.91
C GLU A 366 23.19 1.49 8.86
N GLN A 367 22.14 1.38 8.06
CA GLN A 367 22.08 0.44 6.94
C GLN A 367 21.67 1.17 5.68
N VAL A 368 22.51 1.11 4.64
CA VAL A 368 22.24 1.78 3.36
C VAL A 368 22.44 0.81 2.21
N ALA A 369 21.45 0.71 1.31
CA ALA A 369 21.61 -0.02 0.06
C ALA A 369 22.22 0.91 -1.01
N THR A 370 23.41 0.58 -1.50
CA THR A 370 24.11 1.35 -2.54
C THR A 370 24.55 0.41 -3.66
N ARG A 371 24.22 0.74 -4.92
CA ARG A 371 24.61 -0.03 -6.12
C ARG A 371 24.31 -1.54 -6.01
N GLY A 372 23.14 -1.88 -5.46
CA GLY A 372 22.71 -3.27 -5.27
C GLY A 372 23.46 -4.02 -4.18
N THR A 373 24.22 -3.36 -3.31
CA THR A 373 24.89 -3.98 -2.15
C THR A 373 24.44 -3.28 -0.88
N GLN A 374 24.16 -4.05 0.18
CA GLN A 374 23.88 -3.51 1.49
C GLN A 374 25.19 -3.09 2.17
N LEU A 375 25.26 -1.88 2.71
CA LEU A 375 26.38 -1.41 3.53
C LEU A 375 25.88 -1.26 4.96
N ALA A 376 26.49 -2.00 5.88
CA ALA A 376 26.27 -1.86 7.32
C ALA A 376 27.37 -0.98 7.89
N ARG A 377 27.00 -0.01 8.72
CA ARG A 377 27.92 0.86 9.43
C ARG A 377 27.50 0.92 10.90
N ILE A 378 28.45 0.77 11.80
CA ILE A 378 28.25 1.05 13.22
C ILE A 378 29.32 2.00 13.73
N VAL A 379 28.91 3.03 14.46
CA VAL A 379 29.80 4.05 15.03
C VAL A 379 29.77 3.95 16.54
N TYR A 380 30.93 3.67 17.14
CA TYR A 380 31.15 3.67 18.59
C TYR A 380 31.81 4.98 19.00
N ALA A 381 31.06 5.87 19.63
CA ALA A 381 31.59 7.10 20.21
C ALA A 381 31.97 6.86 21.67
N THR A 382 33.17 7.28 22.06
CA THR A 382 33.70 7.13 23.41
C THR A 382 34.24 8.47 23.89
N ALA A 383 33.70 8.99 25.00
CA ALA A 383 34.25 10.15 25.67
C ALA A 383 35.35 9.71 26.65
N ILE A 384 36.54 10.27 26.50
CA ILE A 384 37.74 9.97 27.26
C ILE A 384 38.14 11.22 28.01
N VAL A 385 38.27 11.14 29.33
CA VAL A 385 38.72 12.25 30.18
C VAL A 385 40.04 11.84 30.84
N PRO A 386 41.18 12.40 30.42
CA PRO A 386 42.46 12.14 31.08
C PRO A 386 42.45 12.66 32.51
N ALA A 387 42.87 11.81 33.46
CA ALA A 387 42.89 12.10 34.89
C ALA A 387 44.30 12.36 35.45
N ALA A 388 45.35 12.10 34.65
CA ALA A 388 46.74 12.35 35.01
C ALA A 388 47.53 12.77 33.77
N PRO A 389 48.60 13.58 33.91
CA PRO A 389 49.51 13.87 32.82
C PRO A 389 50.41 12.66 32.55
N GLY A 390 50.92 12.55 31.32
CA GLY A 390 51.80 11.49 30.89
C GLY A 390 51.47 10.94 29.51
N GLU A 391 52.23 9.93 29.13
CA GLU A 391 52.06 9.21 27.87
C GLU A 391 51.13 8.00 28.09
N PHE A 392 50.05 7.92 27.31
CA PHE A 392 49.10 6.82 27.37
C PHE A 392 49.10 6.07 26.04
N GLU A 393 49.40 4.77 26.09
CA GLU A 393 49.29 3.88 24.94
C GLU A 393 47.88 3.28 24.90
N LEU A 394 47.13 3.55 23.82
CA LEU A 394 45.88 2.87 23.52
C LEU A 394 46.19 1.62 22.69
N PRO A 395 45.67 0.44 23.09
CA PRO A 395 45.97 -0.80 22.41
C PRO A 395 45.39 -0.83 21.00
N GLU A 396 45.97 -1.68 20.15
CA GLU A 396 45.43 -1.95 18.83
C GLU A 396 44.03 -2.59 18.93
N VAL A 397 43.15 -2.27 17.98
CA VAL A 397 41.82 -2.87 17.88
C VAL A 397 41.79 -3.77 16.67
N ARG A 398 41.36 -5.03 16.86
CA ARG A 398 41.36 -6.06 15.81
C ARG A 398 39.97 -6.61 15.61
N VAL A 399 39.50 -6.61 14.37
CA VAL A 399 38.25 -7.27 13.99
C VAL A 399 38.56 -8.34 12.94
N PRO A 400 38.61 -9.63 13.32
CA PRO A 400 38.76 -10.72 12.36
C PRO A 400 37.50 -10.88 11.53
N TRP A 401 37.65 -11.09 10.23
CA TRP A 401 36.56 -11.30 9.28
C TRP A 401 36.96 -12.26 8.16
N TRP A 402 35.97 -12.83 7.47
CA TRP A 402 36.22 -13.72 6.34
C TRP A 402 36.09 -12.94 5.05
N ASN A 403 37.20 -12.74 4.35
CA ASN A 403 37.21 -12.06 3.06
C ASN A 403 36.70 -13.03 1.98
N THR A 404 35.48 -12.78 1.51
CA THR A 404 34.82 -13.64 0.52
C THR A 404 35.36 -13.47 -0.90
N GLU A 405 36.04 -12.36 -1.21
CA GLU A 405 36.72 -12.17 -2.50
C GLU A 405 38.08 -12.89 -2.54
N ALA A 406 38.82 -12.81 -1.43
CA ALA A 406 40.15 -13.41 -1.31
C ALA A 406 40.12 -14.87 -0.80
N ASP A 407 38.94 -15.37 -0.44
CA ASP A 407 38.66 -16.68 0.13
C ASP A 407 39.56 -17.05 1.34
N ARG A 408 39.75 -16.10 2.25
CA ARG A 408 40.62 -16.28 3.44
C ARG A 408 40.21 -15.42 4.62
N ALA A 409 40.72 -15.78 5.79
CA ALA A 409 40.65 -14.96 6.99
C ALA A 409 41.49 -13.69 6.83
N GLU A 410 40.91 -12.53 7.16
CA GLU A 410 41.61 -11.25 7.26
C GLU A 410 41.26 -10.55 8.58
N VAL A 411 42.02 -9.52 8.93
CA VAL A 411 41.82 -8.75 10.16
C VAL A 411 41.83 -7.28 9.81
N ALA A 412 40.76 -6.56 10.13
CA ALA A 412 40.77 -5.11 10.11
C ALA A 412 41.41 -4.61 11.41
N VAL A 413 42.43 -3.77 11.28
CA VAL A 413 43.26 -3.32 12.41
C VAL A 413 43.20 -1.81 12.51
N LEU A 414 42.86 -1.31 13.69
CA LEU A 414 43.26 0.04 14.10
C LEU A 414 44.58 -0.11 14.87
N PRO A 415 45.67 0.53 14.42
CA PRO A 415 46.95 0.41 15.09
C PRO A 415 46.88 0.99 16.51
N ALA A 416 47.74 0.49 17.39
CA ALA A 416 47.96 1.10 18.68
C ALA A 416 48.35 2.58 18.50
N ARG A 417 47.85 3.44 19.39
CA ARG A 417 48.07 4.88 19.31
C ARG A 417 48.49 5.41 20.67
N THR A 418 49.59 6.14 20.67
CA THR A 418 50.02 6.89 21.83
C THR A 418 49.40 8.29 21.82
N ILE A 419 48.90 8.71 22.97
CA ILE A 419 48.50 10.09 23.23
C ILE A 419 49.36 10.68 24.36
N ASN A 420 49.70 11.97 24.23
CA ASN A 420 50.41 12.70 25.26
C ASN A 420 49.44 13.60 26.03
N VAL A 421 49.46 13.56 27.35
CA VAL A 421 48.60 14.39 28.20
C VAL A 421 49.47 15.32 29.03
N ILE A 422 49.28 16.63 28.84
CA ILE A 422 49.99 17.67 29.58
C ILE A 422 49.14 18.23 30.72
N GLU A 423 49.80 18.81 31.71
CA GLU A 423 49.12 19.57 32.75
C GLU A 423 48.44 20.81 32.17
N PRO A 424 47.31 21.25 32.76
CA PRO A 424 46.63 22.47 32.34
C PRO A 424 47.53 23.70 32.58
N PRO A 425 47.48 24.71 31.68
CA PRO A 425 48.16 25.98 31.90
C PRO A 425 47.68 26.60 33.22
N GLY A 426 48.59 26.73 34.20
CA GLY A 426 48.26 27.23 35.55
C GLY A 426 48.36 26.19 36.68
N GLY A 427 48.68 24.92 36.36
CA GLY A 427 48.91 23.85 37.33
C GLY A 427 47.64 23.18 37.86
N LEU A 428 47.83 22.04 38.55
CA LEU A 428 46.74 21.28 39.18
C LEU A 428 46.38 21.91 40.53
N THR A 429 45.45 22.86 40.55
CA THR A 429 44.82 23.24 41.81
C THR A 429 43.85 22.13 42.24
N VAL A 430 44.35 21.22 43.09
CA VAL A 430 43.50 20.32 43.86
C VAL A 430 42.66 21.19 44.81
N PRO A 431 41.32 21.16 44.78
CA PRO A 431 40.53 21.83 45.79
C PRO A 431 40.74 21.10 47.12
N GLY A 432 41.57 21.64 48.03
CA GLY A 432 41.73 21.01 49.35
C GLY A 432 42.95 21.32 50.21
N SER A 433 43.92 22.15 49.81
CA SER A 433 44.96 22.61 50.76
C SER A 433 44.62 23.98 51.32
N ILE A 434 44.06 23.96 52.53
CA ILE A 434 43.97 25.11 53.41
C ILE A 434 45.41 25.48 53.78
N VAL A 435 45.92 26.58 53.24
CA VAL A 435 46.97 27.34 53.89
C VAL A 435 46.24 28.48 54.60
N ASP A 436 46.22 28.42 55.92
CA ASP A 436 45.76 29.51 56.79
C ASP A 436 46.50 30.81 56.43
N PRO A 437 45.80 31.93 56.22
CA PRO A 437 46.42 33.24 56.25
C PRO A 437 46.45 33.78 57.70
N GLU A 438 47.64 34.15 58.15
CA GLU A 438 47.87 34.92 59.38
C GLU A 438 47.28 36.35 59.26
N PRO A 439 46.73 36.95 60.33
CA PRO A 439 45.81 38.08 60.21
C PRO A 439 46.57 39.42 60.16
N VAL A 440 46.26 40.24 59.16
CA VAL A 440 46.61 41.66 59.17
C VAL A 440 45.38 42.48 59.52
N GLN A 441 45.55 43.30 60.56
CA GLN A 441 44.58 44.19 61.17
C GLN A 441 44.02 45.20 60.17
N ALA A 442 42.70 45.42 60.26
CA ALA A 442 42.02 46.53 59.61
C ALA A 442 42.14 47.80 60.47
N ASP A 443 42.44 48.93 59.83
CA ASP A 443 41.99 50.24 60.28
C ASP A 443 41.38 50.99 59.07
N PRO A 444 40.28 51.74 59.24
CA PRO A 444 39.41 52.17 58.15
C PRO A 444 39.73 53.61 57.71
N GLN A 445 39.87 53.81 56.39
CA GLN A 445 39.63 55.12 55.79
C GLN A 445 38.65 55.01 54.64
N GLU A 446 37.58 55.81 54.77
CA GLU A 446 36.66 56.20 53.72
C GLU A 446 37.41 56.77 52.51
N LEU A 447 37.01 56.36 51.30
CA LEU A 447 36.60 57.27 50.22
C LEU A 447 36.31 56.47 48.94
N GLN A 448 35.04 56.52 48.54
CA GLN A 448 34.50 56.54 47.16
C GLN A 448 34.83 55.41 46.16
N PRO A 449 33.83 54.89 45.42
CA PRO A 449 34.07 53.96 44.33
C PRO A 449 34.64 54.73 43.13
N SER A 450 35.93 54.56 42.86
CA SER A 450 36.54 54.90 41.57
C SER A 450 36.73 53.60 40.79
N LEU A 451 35.90 53.40 39.77
CA LEU A 451 36.13 52.43 38.71
C LEU A 451 37.30 52.93 37.85
N PRO A 452 38.34 52.13 37.59
CA PRO A 452 39.26 52.38 36.48
C PRO A 452 38.48 52.19 35.18
N GLU A 453 38.15 53.32 34.57
CA GLU A 453 37.63 53.47 33.22
C GLU A 453 38.71 53.00 32.24
N GLN A 454 38.65 51.73 31.83
CA GLN A 454 39.37 51.26 30.65
C GLN A 454 38.68 51.83 29.40
N PRO A 455 39.44 52.33 28.40
CA PRO A 455 38.86 52.82 27.17
C PRO A 455 38.20 51.65 26.45
N ALA A 456 36.86 51.65 26.40
CA ALA A 456 36.16 50.86 25.42
C ALA A 456 36.53 51.46 24.06
N GLU A 457 37.44 50.80 23.35
CA GLU A 457 37.52 50.94 21.89
C GLU A 457 36.14 50.54 21.35
N GLN A 458 35.28 51.54 21.17
CA GLN A 458 34.16 51.47 20.27
C GLN A 458 34.75 51.32 18.86
N VAL A 459 35.09 50.08 18.52
CA VAL A 459 35.13 49.67 17.13
C VAL A 459 33.72 49.95 16.62
N GLU A 460 33.57 51.04 15.87
CA GLU A 460 32.49 51.19 14.91
C GLU A 460 32.55 49.97 13.99
N ARG A 461 31.93 48.86 14.42
CA ARG A 461 31.59 47.78 13.52
C ARG A 461 30.52 48.36 12.63
N ALA A 462 30.99 48.92 11.53
CA ALA A 462 30.19 49.46 10.46
C ALA A 462 28.97 48.56 10.27
N SER A 463 27.80 49.19 10.23
CA SER A 463 26.47 48.61 10.10
C SER A 463 26.26 47.87 8.76
N TRP A 464 27.31 47.34 8.13
CA TRP A 464 27.28 46.67 6.84
C TRP A 464 26.54 45.34 6.91
N TRP A 465 26.60 44.62 8.04
CA TRP A 465 25.83 43.38 8.22
C TRP A 465 24.31 43.63 8.25
N ARG A 466 23.87 44.81 8.73
CA ARG A 466 22.44 45.20 8.71
C ARG A 466 21.99 45.49 7.29
N TRP A 467 22.84 46.10 6.46
CA TRP A 467 22.60 46.29 5.04
C TRP A 467 22.65 44.97 4.26
N LEU A 468 23.54 44.05 4.62
CA LEU A 468 23.62 42.71 4.05
C LEU A 468 22.36 41.89 4.39
N ALA A 469 21.94 41.92 5.65
CA ALA A 469 20.71 41.28 6.10
C ALA A 469 19.45 41.88 5.44
N ALA A 470 19.41 43.21 5.27
CA ALA A 470 18.34 43.88 4.53
C ALA A 470 18.33 43.50 3.03
N ALA A 471 19.51 43.37 2.41
CA ALA A 471 19.64 42.91 1.03
C ALA A 471 19.16 41.46 0.86
N PHE A 472 19.53 40.55 1.77
CA PHE A 472 19.04 39.17 1.76
C PHE A 472 17.53 39.08 2.02
N ALA A 473 17.00 39.88 2.94
CA ALA A 473 15.55 39.94 3.19
C ALA A 473 14.79 40.46 1.95
N GLY A 474 15.34 41.47 1.25
CA GLY A 474 14.80 41.97 -0.01
C GLY A 474 14.83 40.93 -1.12
N LEU A 475 15.95 40.22 -1.28
CA LEU A 475 16.08 39.10 -2.22
C LEU A 475 15.08 37.98 -1.91
N TRP A 476 14.90 37.65 -0.63
CA TRP A 476 13.96 36.63 -0.19
C TRP A 476 12.50 37.01 -0.53
N LEU A 477 12.10 38.26 -0.26
CA LEU A 477 10.79 38.78 -0.62
C LEU A 477 10.59 38.81 -2.14
N LEU A 478 11.62 39.13 -2.91
CA LEU A 478 11.59 39.13 -4.37
C LEU A 478 11.45 37.70 -4.93
N THR A 479 12.14 36.71 -4.36
CA THR A 479 11.92 35.29 -4.70
C THR A 479 10.51 34.84 -4.35
N CYS A 480 9.96 35.20 -3.19
CA CYS A 480 8.58 34.88 -2.82
C CYS A 480 7.57 35.54 -3.76
N ALA A 481 7.78 36.81 -4.13
CA ALA A 481 6.93 37.52 -5.09
C ALA A 481 6.99 36.90 -6.48
N LEU A 482 8.18 36.50 -6.96
CA LEU A 482 8.35 35.77 -8.22
C LEU A 482 7.66 34.40 -8.16
N LEU A 483 7.77 33.67 -7.05
CA LEU A 483 7.14 32.36 -6.88
C LEU A 483 5.61 32.48 -6.91
N VAL A 484 5.05 33.49 -6.24
CA VAL A 484 3.62 33.81 -6.29
C VAL A 484 3.19 34.27 -7.69
N TYR A 485 4.01 35.06 -8.38
CA TYR A 485 3.75 35.52 -9.74
C TYR A 485 3.74 34.36 -10.74
N PHE A 486 4.73 33.46 -10.66
CA PHE A 486 4.80 32.25 -11.48
C PHE A 486 3.67 31.27 -11.14
N TRP A 487 3.33 31.07 -9.86
CA TRP A 487 2.18 30.25 -9.46
C TRP A 487 0.86 30.81 -9.99
N ARG A 488 0.67 32.13 -9.98
CA ARG A 488 -0.51 32.79 -10.55
C ARG A 488 -0.55 32.68 -12.08
N ARG A 489 0.60 32.70 -12.75
CA ARG A 489 0.68 32.52 -14.21
C ARG A 489 0.51 31.06 -14.64
N THR A 490 1.04 30.09 -13.89
CA THR A 490 0.86 28.66 -14.19
C THR A 490 -0.53 28.14 -13.80
N ALA A 491 -1.24 28.83 -12.90
CA ALA A 491 -2.64 28.54 -12.58
C ALA A 491 -3.63 28.90 -13.71
N ALA A 492 -3.20 29.72 -14.69
CA ALA A 492 -4.03 30.06 -15.85
C ALA A 492 -3.99 29.03 -16.99
N THR A 493 -3.10 28.03 -16.93
CA THR A 493 -2.95 27.02 -17.99
C THR A 493 -2.71 25.63 -17.39
N LYS A 494 -3.69 25.12 -16.63
CA LYS A 494 -3.93 23.67 -16.44
C LYS A 494 -5.26 23.44 -15.70
N LYS A 495 -6.38 23.69 -16.38
CA LYS A 495 -7.63 22.99 -16.08
C LYS A 495 -7.64 21.69 -16.88
N LYS A 496 -6.98 20.65 -16.36
CA LYS A 496 -7.38 19.27 -16.63
C LYS A 496 -8.27 18.83 -15.48
N THR A 497 -9.55 18.83 -15.77
CA THR A 497 -10.62 18.27 -14.96
C THR A 497 -10.32 16.81 -14.66
N THR A 498 -9.88 16.53 -13.42
CA THR A 498 -10.13 15.22 -12.79
C THR A 498 -11.23 15.47 -11.77
N SER A 499 -12.47 15.37 -12.23
CA SER A 499 -13.64 15.42 -11.37
C SER A 499 -13.80 14.07 -10.69
N ASN A 500 -13.23 13.92 -9.49
CA ASN A 500 -13.76 13.01 -8.50
C ASN A 500 -14.40 13.86 -7.39
N GLN A 501 -15.61 14.37 -7.64
CA GLN A 501 -16.35 15.18 -6.67
C GLN A 501 -17.51 14.37 -6.08
N GLN A 502 -17.26 13.69 -4.96
CA GLN A 502 -18.31 13.24 -4.01
C GLN A 502 -18.61 14.28 -2.92
N ILE A 503 -17.94 15.45 -2.94
CA ILE A 503 -18.20 16.55 -1.99
C ILE A 503 -18.63 17.79 -2.77
N PRO A 504 -19.88 18.28 -2.59
CA PRO A 504 -20.35 19.51 -3.20
C PRO A 504 -19.43 20.69 -2.86
N VAL A 505 -19.19 21.59 -3.81
CA VAL A 505 -18.27 22.72 -3.65
C VAL A 505 -18.60 23.58 -2.42
N HIS A 506 -19.90 23.74 -2.11
CA HIS A 506 -20.41 24.50 -0.96
C HIS A 506 -20.23 23.78 0.40
N ALA A 507 -19.91 22.49 0.43
CA ALA A 507 -19.69 21.73 1.66
C ALA A 507 -18.20 21.66 2.09
N ARG A 508 -17.28 22.22 1.28
CA ARG A 508 -15.83 22.12 1.52
C ARG A 508 -15.33 22.96 2.69
N GLU A 509 -15.79 24.20 2.80
CA GLU A 509 -15.41 25.10 3.89
C GLU A 509 -15.97 24.62 5.25
N PRO A 510 -17.26 24.24 5.37
CA PRO A 510 -17.78 23.61 6.58
C PRO A 510 -17.02 22.34 7.01
N LEU A 511 -16.59 21.52 6.04
CA LEU A 511 -15.81 20.32 6.31
C LEU A 511 -14.41 20.66 6.87
N GLN A 512 -13.76 21.71 6.37
CA GLN A 512 -12.48 22.16 6.89
C GLN A 512 -12.60 22.70 8.33
N ASN A 513 -13.66 23.44 8.63
CA ASN A 513 -13.94 23.92 9.98
C ASN A 513 -14.20 22.77 10.96
N LEU A 514 -14.92 21.74 10.51
CA LEU A 514 -15.15 20.51 11.26
C LEU A 514 -13.84 19.76 11.53
N LYS A 515 -12.96 19.63 10.52
CA LYS A 515 -11.62 19.05 10.68
C LYS A 515 -10.81 19.80 11.74
N GLN A 516 -10.78 21.13 11.69
CA GLN A 516 -10.03 21.94 12.65
C GLN A 516 -10.56 21.77 14.08
N ALA A 517 -11.88 21.75 14.27
CA ALA A 517 -12.50 21.53 15.58
C ALA A 517 -12.19 20.13 16.15
N CYS A 518 -12.20 19.11 15.29
CA CYS A 518 -11.83 17.75 15.63
C CYS A 518 -10.34 17.63 16.00
N MET A 519 -9.42 18.20 15.20
CA MET A 519 -7.98 18.12 15.48
C MET A 519 -7.56 18.87 16.74
N LYS A 520 -8.32 19.90 17.14
CA LYS A 520 -8.11 20.67 18.37
C LYS A 520 -8.89 20.11 19.57
N ASN A 521 -9.59 18.97 19.43
CA ASN A 521 -10.38 18.34 20.49
C ASN A 521 -11.37 19.32 21.20
N ARG A 522 -11.97 20.25 20.44
CA ARG A 522 -12.92 21.23 20.98
C ARG A 522 -14.35 20.75 20.81
N ALA A 523 -14.91 20.09 21.82
CA ALA A 523 -16.23 19.44 21.75
C ALA A 523 -17.37 20.36 21.28
N SER A 524 -17.49 21.54 21.88
CA SER A 524 -18.55 22.51 21.55
C SER A 524 -18.42 23.05 20.11
N ALA A 525 -17.18 23.31 19.67
CA ALA A 525 -16.88 23.74 18.31
C ALA A 525 -17.13 22.61 17.29
N ALA A 526 -16.79 21.37 17.64
CA ALA A 526 -17.01 20.20 16.80
C ALA A 526 -18.50 19.94 16.59
N ARG A 527 -19.33 20.02 17.65
CA ARG A 527 -20.79 19.92 17.55
C ARG A 527 -21.37 20.98 16.59
N LYS A 528 -20.97 22.24 16.74
CA LYS A 528 -21.45 23.33 15.86
C LYS A 528 -21.01 23.10 14.40
N ALA A 529 -19.74 22.78 14.19
CA ALA A 529 -19.20 22.54 12.85
C ALA A 529 -19.83 21.32 12.18
N LEU A 530 -20.17 20.28 12.94
CA LEU A 530 -20.81 19.05 12.44
C LEU A 530 -22.23 19.33 11.94
N LEU A 531 -23.01 20.14 12.66
CA LEU A 531 -24.34 20.57 12.23
C LEU A 531 -24.30 21.41 10.94
N VAL A 532 -23.37 22.37 10.86
CA VAL A 532 -23.19 23.23 9.69
C VAL A 532 -22.74 22.41 8.47
N TRP A 533 -21.77 21.52 8.66
CA TRP A 533 -21.32 20.63 7.60
C TRP A 533 -22.42 19.69 7.13
N HIS A 534 -23.16 19.06 8.05
CA HIS A 534 -24.28 18.19 7.70
C HIS A 534 -25.32 18.94 6.84
N HIS A 535 -25.72 20.15 7.27
CA HIS A 535 -26.67 20.97 6.51
C HIS A 535 -26.14 21.31 5.11
N SER A 536 -24.87 21.71 5.01
CA SER A 536 -24.23 22.01 3.72
C SER A 536 -24.15 20.80 2.79
N ARG A 537 -24.08 19.58 3.33
CA ARG A 537 -23.94 18.35 2.54
C ARG A 537 -25.29 17.77 2.11
N THR A 538 -26.28 17.74 3.01
CA THR A 538 -27.56 17.04 2.79
C THR A 538 -28.71 17.97 2.46
N GLY A 539 -28.55 19.29 2.67
CA GLY A 539 -29.62 20.28 2.57
C GLY A 539 -30.65 20.22 3.71
N LYS A 540 -30.55 19.22 4.61
CA LYS A 540 -31.48 19.03 5.73
C LYS A 540 -30.99 19.78 6.97
N VAL A 541 -31.86 20.51 7.64
CA VAL A 541 -31.55 21.14 8.93
C VAL A 541 -31.66 20.09 10.03
N ALA A 542 -30.63 19.94 10.85
CA ALA A 542 -30.61 19.06 12.02
C ALA A 542 -30.75 19.90 13.29
N LYS A 543 -31.65 19.52 14.22
CA LYS A 543 -31.85 20.25 15.49
C LYS A 543 -30.87 19.78 16.58
N GLY A 544 -30.29 18.59 16.41
CA GLY A 544 -29.27 17.99 17.29
C GLY A 544 -28.41 16.98 16.56
N LEU A 545 -27.38 16.42 17.22
CA LEU A 545 -26.49 15.45 16.56
C LEU A 545 -27.19 14.10 16.33
N SER A 546 -28.19 13.76 17.13
CA SER A 546 -29.04 12.58 16.89
C SER A 546 -29.80 12.66 15.56
N ASP A 547 -30.17 13.86 15.08
CA ASP A 547 -30.75 14.05 13.75
C ASP A 547 -29.69 13.86 12.64
N VAL A 548 -28.44 14.27 12.89
CA VAL A 548 -27.32 14.03 11.97
C VAL A 548 -27.07 12.53 11.82
N SER A 549 -27.03 11.80 12.94
CA SER A 549 -26.91 10.33 12.96
C SER A 549 -28.03 9.67 12.16
N ARG A 550 -29.29 10.12 12.34
CA ARG A 550 -30.45 9.58 11.60
C ARG A 550 -30.43 9.92 10.11
N HIS A 551 -29.97 11.11 9.73
CA HIS A 551 -29.88 11.49 8.32
C HIS A 551 -28.75 10.79 7.56
N LEU A 552 -27.76 10.27 8.28
CA LEU A 552 -26.59 9.61 7.72
C LEU A 552 -26.59 8.08 7.93
N SER A 553 -27.67 7.50 8.47
CA SER A 553 -27.82 6.06 8.66
C SER A 553 -27.81 5.27 7.36
N ASP A 554 -28.16 5.90 6.23
CA ASP A 554 -28.22 5.26 4.91
C ASP A 554 -26.82 5.07 4.27
N TYR A 555 -25.75 5.49 4.94
CA TYR A 555 -24.37 5.40 4.45
C TYR A 555 -23.64 4.19 5.04
N GLU A 556 -22.78 3.57 4.23
CA GLU A 556 -21.94 2.46 4.65
C GLU A 556 -20.83 2.94 5.59
N GLY A 557 -20.76 2.35 6.80
CA GLY A 557 -19.88 2.78 7.89
C GLY A 557 -20.52 3.71 8.95
N HIS A 558 -21.85 3.91 8.90
CA HIS A 558 -22.59 4.77 9.83
C HIS A 558 -22.43 4.38 11.31
N GLU A 559 -22.22 3.11 11.64
CA GLU A 559 -22.03 2.65 13.02
C GLU A 559 -20.86 3.39 13.72
N SER A 560 -19.71 3.47 13.05
CA SER A 560 -18.53 4.17 13.60
C SER A 560 -18.75 5.68 13.76
N LEU A 561 -19.59 6.29 12.91
CA LEU A 561 -19.96 7.68 13.01
C LEU A 561 -20.95 7.93 14.15
N ILE A 562 -21.93 7.04 14.32
CA ILE A 562 -22.91 7.10 15.42
C ILE A 562 -22.19 6.97 16.75
N THR A 563 -21.27 6.02 16.90
CA THR A 563 -20.46 5.88 18.13
C THR A 563 -19.69 7.17 18.43
N ALA A 564 -18.99 7.73 17.44
CA ALA A 564 -18.21 8.96 17.63
C ALA A 564 -19.09 10.19 17.95
N ILE A 565 -20.31 10.25 17.40
CA ILE A 565 -21.30 11.27 17.74
C ILE A 565 -21.80 11.09 19.17
N ASN A 566 -22.07 9.87 19.60
CA ASN A 566 -22.53 9.57 20.95
C ASN A 566 -21.46 9.95 21.99
N THR A 567 -20.18 9.62 21.76
CA THR A 567 -19.09 10.03 22.66
C THR A 567 -18.94 11.55 22.72
N LEU A 568 -19.15 12.24 21.60
CA LEU A 568 -19.17 13.70 21.57
C LEU A 568 -20.36 14.28 22.38
N GLU A 569 -21.57 13.71 22.26
CA GLU A 569 -22.73 14.12 23.05
C GLU A 569 -22.53 13.83 24.55
N GLU A 570 -21.96 12.68 24.89
CA GLU A 570 -21.65 12.31 26.28
C GLU A 570 -20.67 13.30 26.93
N SER A 571 -19.63 13.72 26.20
CA SER A 571 -18.68 14.74 26.70
C SER A 571 -19.34 16.10 26.96
N LEU A 572 -20.41 16.43 26.22
CA LEU A 572 -21.08 17.72 26.30
C LEU A 572 -22.22 17.75 27.33
N TYR A 573 -22.86 16.60 27.59
CA TYR A 573 -24.12 16.52 28.32
C TYR A 573 -24.13 15.57 29.51
N SER A 574 -23.11 14.72 29.70
CA SER A 574 -23.03 13.88 30.89
C SER A 574 -22.81 14.70 32.16
N ALA A 575 -23.31 14.21 33.30
CA ALA A 575 -23.13 14.85 34.59
C ALA A 575 -21.63 15.00 34.98
N ASN A 576 -20.79 14.09 34.49
CA ASN A 576 -19.36 14.03 34.79
C ASN A 576 -18.49 14.88 33.84
N LYS A 577 -19.04 15.43 32.74
CA LYS A 577 -18.35 16.27 31.74
C LYS A 577 -16.89 15.85 31.43
N PRO A 578 -16.65 14.62 30.94
CA PRO A 578 -15.32 14.16 30.61
C PRO A 578 -14.71 14.98 29.46
N ASP A 579 -13.38 15.18 29.51
CA ASP A 579 -12.65 15.84 28.42
C ASP A 579 -12.77 15.04 27.11
N TRP A 580 -13.11 15.73 26.03
CA TRP A 580 -13.31 15.08 24.73
C TRP A 580 -12.01 14.95 23.95
N ASN A 581 -11.41 13.76 23.97
CA ASN A 581 -10.10 13.49 23.36
C ASN A 581 -10.19 12.76 22.01
N GLU A 582 -11.42 12.51 21.54
CA GLU A 582 -11.71 11.61 20.42
C GLU A 582 -11.97 12.33 19.10
N GLY A 583 -11.53 13.58 18.96
CA GLY A 583 -11.75 14.35 17.73
C GLY A 583 -11.16 13.68 16.48
N LYS A 584 -10.03 12.97 16.61
CA LYS A 584 -9.45 12.18 15.51
C LYS A 584 -10.36 11.01 15.09
N VAL A 585 -11.05 10.38 16.04
CA VAL A 585 -11.98 9.26 15.77
C VAL A 585 -13.18 9.76 14.98
N LEU A 586 -13.81 10.86 15.43
CA LEU A 586 -14.91 11.50 14.71
C LEU A 586 -14.51 11.92 13.29
N TRP A 587 -13.33 12.51 13.12
CA TRP A 587 -12.82 12.89 11.80
C TRP A 587 -12.62 11.67 10.87
N SER A 588 -12.06 10.58 11.39
CA SER A 588 -11.86 9.35 10.62
C SER A 588 -13.18 8.75 10.14
N ALA A 589 -14.23 8.78 10.97
CA ALA A 589 -15.56 8.32 10.60
C ALA A 589 -16.19 9.17 9.48
N ILE A 590 -16.01 10.50 9.53
CA ILE A 590 -16.45 11.43 8.47
C ILE A 590 -15.68 11.18 7.16
N GLN A 591 -14.38 10.87 7.23
CA GLN A 591 -13.59 10.55 6.04
C GLN A 591 -14.04 9.25 5.37
N LYS A 592 -14.36 8.22 6.16
CA LYS A 592 -14.92 6.96 5.65
C LYS A 592 -16.23 7.21 4.92
N LEU A 593 -17.10 8.07 5.45
CA LEU A 593 -18.36 8.47 4.81
C LEU A 593 -18.17 9.18 3.45
N HIS A 594 -16.99 9.74 3.17
CA HIS A 594 -16.68 10.32 1.85
C HIS A 594 -16.11 9.32 0.86
N GLN A 595 -15.53 8.22 1.35
CA GLN A 595 -15.00 7.15 0.50
C GLN A 595 -16.13 6.20 0.05
N THR A 596 -17.22 6.11 0.83
CA THR A 596 -18.41 5.31 0.51
C THR A 596 -19.52 6.17 -0.11
N GLY A 597 -20.06 5.75 -1.26
CA GLY A 597 -21.17 6.44 -1.93
C GLY A 597 -22.50 6.29 -1.19
N SER A 598 -23.40 7.28 -1.30
CA SER A 598 -24.77 7.20 -0.77
C SER A 598 -25.56 6.10 -1.48
N LYS A 599 -26.07 5.09 -0.74
CA LYS A 599 -27.13 4.20 -1.24
C LYS A 599 -28.45 4.94 -1.09
N LYS A 600 -28.95 5.54 -2.17
CA LYS A 600 -30.22 6.28 -2.15
C LYS A 600 -31.38 5.29 -2.01
N ALA A 601 -31.98 5.19 -0.83
CA ALA A 601 -33.24 4.47 -0.63
C ALA A 601 -34.35 5.16 -1.45
N ALA A 602 -35.04 4.40 -2.32
CA ALA A 602 -36.20 4.87 -3.06
C ALA A 602 -37.33 5.21 -2.08
N GLN A 603 -37.81 6.46 -2.10
CA GLN A 603 -39.00 6.84 -1.35
C GLN A 603 -40.24 6.10 -1.87
N PRO A 604 -41.15 5.61 -1.00
CA PRO A 604 -42.42 5.07 -1.44
C PRO A 604 -43.29 6.23 -1.94
N LYS A 605 -43.65 6.21 -3.24
CA LYS A 605 -44.68 7.09 -3.79
C LYS A 605 -46.01 6.76 -3.09
N LEU A 606 -46.60 7.74 -2.42
CA LEU A 606 -47.99 7.68 -1.96
C LEU A 606 -48.92 7.43 -3.17
N PRO A 607 -49.96 6.60 -3.04
CA PRO A 607 -50.92 6.37 -4.11
C PRO A 607 -51.81 7.60 -4.32
N PRO A 608 -52.23 7.91 -5.56
CA PRO A 608 -53.16 9.01 -5.82
C PRO A 608 -54.53 8.70 -5.21
N LEU A 609 -55.07 9.67 -4.46
CA LEU A 609 -56.47 9.75 -4.10
C LEU A 609 -57.24 10.13 -5.38
N TYR A 610 -58.21 9.29 -5.75
CA TYR A 610 -59.07 9.29 -6.94
C TYR A 610 -58.56 8.50 -8.16
N ARG A 611 -59.35 7.46 -8.50
CA ARG A 611 -59.40 6.82 -9.83
C ARG A 611 -60.33 7.65 -10.71
N VAL A 612 -59.85 8.03 -11.90
CA VAL A 612 -60.69 8.35 -13.06
C VAL A 612 -60.28 7.41 -14.18
#